data_AF-Q0C8S0-F1
#
_entry.id   AF-Q0C8S0-F1
#
_cell.length_a   1.000
_cell.length_b   1.000
_cell.length_c   1.000
_cell.angle_alpha   90.00
_cell.angle_beta   90.00
_cell.angle_gamma   90.00
#
_symmetry.space_group_name_H-M   'P 1'
#
loop_
_entity.id
_entity.type
_entity.pdbx_description
1 polymer ?
#
loop_
_entity_poly.entity_id
_entity_poly.type
_entity_poly.pdbx_seq_one_letter_code
_entity_poly.pdbx_strand_id
1 'polypeptide(L)'
;MVKYYFYKGMVPKDQDRLRQLVALAYQTARDRKLYPKAVLIRYDPLGPHVTLCYKDEDQLLRGTHVASHGYVHGKDNLGFVRATHAGEKADTAKRLQGKKTVWPSENELEAVPEIGYGHLPRN
;
A
#
# COMPACT_ATOMS: atom_id res chain seq x y z
N MET A 1 -0.29 12.20 9.43
CA MET A 1 -1.28 11.10 9.33
C MET A 1 -1.21 10.51 7.93
N VAL A 2 -1.31 9.18 7.80
CA VAL A 2 -1.24 8.46 6.52
C VAL A 2 -2.63 7.88 6.22
N LYS A 3 -3.16 8.13 5.02
CA LYS A 3 -4.40 7.51 4.56
C LYS A 3 -4.11 6.15 3.92
N TYR A 4 -4.81 5.11 4.37
CA TYR A 4 -4.73 3.78 3.76
C TYR A 4 -6.00 3.49 2.99
N TYR A 5 -5.82 2.99 1.78
CA TYR A 5 -6.90 2.66 0.88
C TYR A 5 -6.83 1.19 0.47
N PHE A 6 -7.99 0.59 0.29
CA PHE A 6 -8.19 -0.63 -0.47
C PHE A 6 -9.11 -0.32 -1.64
N TYR A 7 -9.12 -1.18 -2.65
CA TYR A 7 -10.24 -1.15 -3.61
C TYR A 7 -11.56 -1.46 -2.86
N LYS A 8 -12.66 -0.87 -3.29
CA LYS A 8 -13.98 -1.15 -2.70
C LYS A 8 -14.27 -2.64 -2.62
N GLY A 9 -14.73 -3.09 -1.45
CA GLY A 9 -15.03 -4.49 -1.18
C GLY A 9 -13.80 -5.38 -0.97
N MET A 10 -12.58 -4.82 -0.96
CA MET A 10 -11.33 -5.55 -0.71
C MET A 10 -10.73 -5.27 0.67
N VAL A 11 -11.40 -4.48 1.51
CA VAL A 11 -10.98 -4.29 2.91
C VAL A 11 -11.13 -5.63 3.66
N PRO A 12 -10.07 -6.15 4.32
CA PRO A 12 -10.17 -7.34 5.14
C PRO A 12 -11.21 -7.17 6.26
N LYS A 13 -12.07 -8.18 6.43
CA LYS A 13 -13.05 -8.21 7.54
C LYS A 13 -12.36 -8.47 8.89
N ASP A 14 -11.32 -9.29 8.87
CA ASP A 14 -10.47 -9.56 10.02
C ASP A 14 -9.61 -8.33 10.36
N GLN A 15 -9.81 -7.80 11.58
CA GLN A 15 -9.14 -6.59 12.04
C GLN A 15 -7.63 -6.78 12.29
N ASP A 16 -7.20 -7.97 12.70
CA ASP A 16 -5.78 -8.25 12.90
C ASP A 16 -5.08 -8.35 11.56
N ARG A 17 -5.71 -9.01 10.58
CA ARG A 17 -5.18 -9.05 9.21
C ARG A 17 -5.10 -7.66 8.60
N LEU A 18 -6.11 -6.83 8.81
CA LEU A 18 -6.11 -5.44 8.38
C LEU A 18 -4.94 -4.65 8.98
N ARG A 19 -4.75 -4.75 10.32
CA ARG A 19 -3.64 -4.10 11.03
C ARG A 19 -2.28 -4.55 10.51
N GLN A 20 -2.09 -5.86 10.30
CA GLN A 20 -0.85 -6.41 9.75
C GLN A 20 -0.56 -5.89 8.34
N LEU A 21 -1.57 -5.83 7.46
CA LEU A 21 -1.40 -5.31 6.10
C LEU A 21 -1.07 -3.82 6.10
N VAL A 22 -1.71 -3.02 6.96
CA VAL A 22 -1.41 -1.60 7.11
C VAL A 22 0.01 -1.40 7.63
N ALA A 23 0.44 -2.20 8.61
CA ALA A 23 1.80 -2.14 9.15
C ALA A 23 2.86 -2.46 8.09
N LEU A 24 2.66 -3.56 7.38
CA LEU A 24 3.55 -3.98 6.29
C LEU A 24 3.60 -2.94 5.17
N ALA A 25 2.45 -2.35 4.81
CA ALA A 25 2.39 -1.35 3.76
C ALA A 25 3.12 -0.06 4.15
N TYR A 26 3.00 0.35 5.42
CA TYR A 26 3.77 1.47 5.96
C TYR A 26 5.28 1.19 5.92
N GLN A 27 5.72 0.04 6.43
CA GLN A 27 7.14 -0.35 6.42
C GLN A 27 7.69 -0.38 5.00
N THR A 28 6.94 -0.97 4.07
CA THR A 28 7.33 -1.03 2.65
C THR A 28 7.48 0.36 2.07
N ALA A 29 6.53 1.27 2.30
CA ALA A 29 6.62 2.64 1.80
C ALA A 29 7.78 3.44 2.45
N ARG A 30 8.14 3.10 3.69
CA ARG A 30 9.25 3.71 4.43
C ARG A 30 10.63 3.11 4.17
N ASP A 31 10.73 2.03 3.40
CA ASP A 31 12.01 1.38 3.06
C ASP A 31 13.05 2.39 2.51
N ARG A 32 12.58 3.34 1.69
CA ARG A 32 13.40 4.44 1.15
C ARG A 32 13.52 5.67 2.06
N LYS A 33 13.23 5.53 3.36
CA LYS A 33 13.17 6.61 4.38
C LYS A 33 12.16 7.73 4.07
N LEU A 34 11.26 7.52 3.12
CA LEU A 34 10.18 8.46 2.80
C LEU A 34 9.06 8.39 3.84
N TYR A 35 8.26 9.45 3.91
CA TYR A 35 7.07 9.53 4.76
C TYR A 35 5.82 9.52 3.88
N PRO A 36 5.14 8.38 3.71
CA PRO A 36 3.95 8.31 2.88
C PRO A 36 2.81 9.13 3.49
N LYS A 37 1.97 9.70 2.62
CA LYS A 37 0.72 10.39 2.95
C LYS A 37 -0.50 9.60 2.53
N ALA A 38 -0.39 8.82 1.46
CA ALA A 38 -1.42 7.91 1.00
C ALA A 38 -0.80 6.58 0.57
N VAL A 39 -1.46 5.48 0.92
CA VAL A 39 -1.05 4.13 0.52
C VAL A 39 -2.26 3.34 0.05
N LEU A 40 -2.22 2.86 -1.19
CA LEU A 40 -3.19 1.92 -1.76
C LEU A 40 -2.65 0.50 -1.64
N ILE A 41 -3.26 -0.29 -0.74
CA ILE A 41 -2.90 -1.68 -0.50
C ILE A 41 -3.63 -2.54 -1.53
N ARG A 42 -2.85 -3.29 -2.33
CA ARG A 42 -3.36 -4.19 -3.36
C ARG A 42 -2.91 -5.60 -3.00
N TYR A 43 -3.56 -6.16 -1.99
CA TYR A 43 -3.29 -7.52 -1.57
C TYR A 43 -3.70 -8.49 -2.68
N ASP A 44 -2.75 -8.97 -3.47
CA ASP A 44 -2.90 -10.17 -4.29
C ASP A 44 -1.53 -10.72 -4.73
N PRO A 45 -1.00 -11.71 -4.00
CA PRO A 45 0.21 -12.36 -4.43
C PRO A 45 0.08 -13.87 -4.33
N LEU A 46 0.25 -14.54 -5.46
CA LEU A 46 0.53 -15.97 -5.57
C LEU A 46 1.84 -16.40 -4.83
N GLY A 47 2.41 -15.56 -3.96
CA GLY A 47 3.66 -15.75 -3.21
C GLY A 47 3.76 -14.86 -1.96
N PRO A 48 4.89 -14.89 -1.23
CA PRO A 48 5.04 -14.24 0.08
C PRO A 48 5.43 -12.76 -0.04
N HIS A 49 4.54 -11.94 -0.60
CA HIS A 49 4.71 -10.49 -0.63
C HIS A 49 3.37 -9.76 -0.52
N VAL A 50 3.36 -8.43 -0.48
CA VAL A 50 2.17 -7.59 -0.65
C VAL A 50 2.49 -6.54 -1.69
N THR A 51 1.61 -6.36 -2.67
CA THR A 51 1.71 -5.26 -3.62
C THR A 51 0.99 -4.04 -3.06
N LEU A 52 1.59 -2.88 -3.20
CA LEU A 52 0.96 -1.61 -2.86
C LEU A 52 1.43 -0.49 -3.77
N CYS A 53 0.73 0.63 -3.70
CA CYS A 53 1.20 1.89 -4.25
C CYS A 53 1.22 2.91 -3.13
N TYR A 54 2.17 3.84 -3.14
CA TYR A 54 2.22 4.92 -2.16
C TYR A 54 2.45 6.26 -2.83
N LYS A 55 2.13 7.30 -2.08
CA LYS A 55 2.37 8.71 -2.39
C LYS A 55 2.95 9.39 -1.16
N ASP A 56 4.03 10.13 -1.33
CA ASP A 56 4.43 11.19 -0.39
C ASP A 56 3.71 12.52 -0.70
N GLU A 57 4.10 13.59 -0.02
CA GLU A 57 3.49 14.92 -0.19
C GLU A 57 3.67 15.45 -1.63
N ASP A 58 4.88 15.36 -2.18
CA ASP A 58 5.18 15.87 -3.53
C ASP A 58 4.46 15.07 -4.62
N GLN A 59 4.31 13.76 -4.41
CA GLN A 59 3.57 12.88 -5.31
C GLN A 59 2.06 13.13 -5.27
N LEU A 60 1.51 13.55 -4.12
CA LEU A 60 0.13 14.02 -4.05
C LEU A 60 -0.06 15.27 -4.89
N LEU A 61 0.83 16.26 -4.75
CA LEU A 61 0.75 17.53 -5.49
C LEU A 61 0.88 17.33 -7.01
N ARG A 62 1.70 16.37 -7.44
CA ARG A 62 1.96 16.08 -8.87
C ARG A 62 0.98 15.08 -9.49
N GLY A 63 0.13 14.42 -8.70
CA GLY A 63 -0.75 13.36 -9.21
C GLY A 63 0.00 12.12 -9.70
N THR A 64 1.05 11.73 -8.98
CA THR A 64 1.90 10.56 -9.29
C THR A 64 1.95 9.58 -8.14
N HIS A 65 2.42 8.36 -8.39
CA HIS A 65 2.60 7.33 -7.36
C HIS A 65 3.77 6.40 -7.69
N VAL A 66 4.20 5.65 -6.68
CA VAL A 66 5.18 4.55 -6.81
C VAL A 66 4.52 3.23 -6.48
N ALA A 67 4.62 2.26 -7.39
CA ALA A 67 4.20 0.88 -7.14
C ALA A 67 5.34 0.10 -6.46
N SER A 68 5.02 -0.67 -5.42
CA SER A 68 5.98 -1.37 -4.59
C SER A 68 5.51 -2.78 -4.23
N HIS A 69 6.48 -3.64 -3.89
CA HIS A 69 6.24 -4.97 -3.34
C HIS A 69 6.98 -5.05 -2.01
N GLY A 70 6.25 -5.32 -0.92
CA GLY A 70 6.81 -5.65 0.39
C GLY A 70 6.88 -7.15 0.55
N TYR A 71 8.10 -7.72 0.58
CA TYR A 71 8.30 -9.16 0.75
C TYR A 71 8.24 -9.52 2.23
N VAL A 72 7.62 -10.67 2.51
CA VAL A 72 7.42 -11.19 3.87
C VAL A 72 7.98 -12.60 4.01
N HIS A 73 8.07 -13.09 5.26
CA HIS A 73 8.55 -14.44 5.53
C HIS A 73 7.61 -15.55 5.02
N GLY A 74 6.30 -15.31 4.99
CA GLY A 74 5.33 -16.30 4.53
C GLY A 74 3.89 -15.81 4.58
N LYS A 75 2.95 -16.63 4.12
CA LYS A 75 1.51 -16.28 4.13
C LYS A 75 0.98 -16.05 5.55
N ASP A 76 1.50 -16.83 6.51
CA ASP A 76 1.14 -16.79 7.93
C ASP A 76 2.06 -15.90 8.77
N ASN A 77 3.16 -15.41 8.18
CA ASN A 77 4.10 -14.50 8.84
C ASN A 77 4.36 -13.29 7.94
N LEU A 78 3.59 -12.23 8.17
CA LEU A 78 3.70 -10.95 7.46
C LEU A 78 4.87 -10.06 7.93
N GLY A 79 5.85 -10.62 8.64
CA GLY A 79 7.07 -9.88 9.01
C GLY A 79 7.80 -9.39 7.76
N PHE A 80 8.02 -8.08 7.68
CA PHE A 80 8.69 -7.42 6.56
C PHE A 80 10.15 -7.86 6.44
N VAL A 81 10.56 -8.24 5.23
CA VAL A 81 11.93 -8.65 4.90
C VAL A 81 12.65 -7.57 4.10
N ARG A 82 12.03 -7.11 3.01
CA ARG A 82 12.58 -6.11 2.08
C ARG A 82 11.49 -5.55 1.17
N ALA A 83 11.76 -4.43 0.53
CA ALA A 83 10.91 -3.87 -0.51
C ALA A 83 11.59 -3.84 -1.89
N THR A 84 10.77 -3.83 -2.94
CA THR A 84 11.18 -3.37 -4.28
C THR A 84 10.20 -2.32 -4.77
N HIS A 85 10.71 -1.32 -5.49
CA HIS A 85 9.93 -0.18 -5.95
C HIS A 85 10.13 0.03 -7.44
N ALA A 86 9.03 0.23 -8.16
CA ALA A 86 9.05 0.67 -9.53
C ALA A 86 9.42 2.17 -9.64
N GLY A 87 9.63 2.63 -10.87
CA GLY A 87 9.69 4.07 -11.15
C GLY A 87 8.37 4.78 -10.85
N GLU A 88 8.46 6.07 -10.52
CA GLU A 88 7.32 6.94 -10.35
C GLU A 88 6.53 7.06 -11.67
N LYS A 89 5.20 7.10 -11.58
CA LYS A 89 4.30 7.22 -12.72
C LYS A 89 3.06 8.02 -12.37
N ALA A 90 2.42 8.62 -13.38
CA ALA A 90 1.16 9.31 -13.23
C ALA A 90 0.05 8.38 -12.71
N ASP A 91 -0.91 8.92 -11.96
CA ASP A 91 -2.07 8.15 -11.47
C ASP A 91 -2.93 7.56 -12.59
N THR A 92 -2.92 8.22 -13.75
CA THR A 92 -3.56 7.75 -14.98
C THR A 92 -2.89 6.51 -15.58
N ALA A 93 -1.72 6.08 -15.06
CA ALA A 93 -1.04 4.89 -15.52
C ALA A 93 -1.91 3.64 -15.37
N LYS A 94 -2.09 2.93 -16.47
CA LYS A 94 -2.90 1.72 -16.54
C LYS A 94 -2.12 0.50 -16.06
N ARG A 95 -2.83 -0.49 -15.53
CA ARG A 95 -2.29 -1.84 -15.33
C ARG A 95 -1.94 -2.47 -16.70
N LEU A 96 -1.04 -3.46 -16.72
CA LEU A 96 -0.58 -4.13 -17.95
C LEU A 96 -1.72 -4.68 -18.83
N GLN A 97 -2.85 -5.10 -18.24
CA GLN A 97 -4.04 -5.56 -19.00
C GLN A 97 -4.97 -4.42 -19.47
N GLY A 98 -4.56 -3.15 -19.37
CA GLY A 98 -5.18 -1.99 -20.02
C GLY A 98 -6.55 -1.51 -19.51
N LYS A 99 -7.24 -2.28 -18.66
CA LYS A 99 -8.63 -1.97 -18.27
C LYS A 99 -8.79 -1.02 -17.07
N LYS A 100 -7.84 -0.98 -16.13
CA LYS A 100 -7.95 -0.17 -14.91
C LYS A 100 -6.68 0.62 -14.63
N THR A 101 -6.83 1.83 -14.10
CA THR A 101 -5.72 2.60 -13.55
C THR A 101 -5.14 1.90 -12.32
N VAL A 102 -3.85 2.10 -12.10
CA VAL A 102 -3.17 1.56 -10.92
C VAL A 102 -3.64 2.27 -9.65
N TRP A 103 -3.82 3.59 -9.74
CA TRP A 103 -4.41 4.43 -8.70
C TRP A 103 -5.74 5.02 -9.22
N PRO A 104 -6.88 4.41 -8.89
CA PRO A 104 -8.19 4.86 -9.38
C PRO A 104 -8.70 6.09 -8.61
N SER A 105 -9.88 6.57 -9.01
CA SER A 105 -10.59 7.63 -8.27
C SER A 105 -10.98 7.16 -6.85
N GLU A 106 -11.12 8.08 -5.90
CA GLU A 106 -11.54 7.74 -4.54
C GLU A 106 -12.92 7.06 -4.49
N ASN A 107 -13.78 7.29 -5.48
CA ASN A 107 -15.08 6.61 -5.60
C ASN A 107 -14.97 5.10 -5.84
N GLU A 108 -13.80 4.60 -6.22
CA GLU A 108 -13.50 3.16 -6.38
C GLU A 108 -12.68 2.60 -5.21
N LEU A 109 -12.33 3.46 -4.24
CA LEU A 109 -11.53 3.12 -3.08
C LEU A 109 -12.38 3.14 -1.80
N GLU A 110 -11.87 2.44 -0.80
CA GLU A 110 -12.39 2.42 0.55
C GLU A 110 -11.23 2.81 1.48
N ALA A 111 -11.39 3.94 2.17
CA ALA A 111 -10.42 4.41 3.15
C ALA A 111 -10.62 3.65 4.45
N VAL A 112 -9.54 3.11 4.99
CA VAL A 112 -9.57 2.44 6.29
C VAL A 112 -9.66 3.51 7.39
N PRO A 113 -10.48 3.30 8.43
CA PRO A 113 -10.46 4.14 9.63
C PRO A 113 -9.04 4.26 10.18
N GLU A 114 -8.75 5.37 10.85
CA GLU A 114 -7.42 5.58 11.41
C GLU A 114 -7.06 4.46 12.39
N ILE A 115 -6.14 3.59 11.96
CA ILE A 115 -5.59 2.56 12.84
C ILE A 115 -4.54 3.26 13.69
N GLY A 116 -4.80 3.35 15.00
CA GLY A 116 -3.86 3.91 15.95
C GLY A 116 -2.47 3.27 15.78
N TYR A 117 -1.46 4.12 15.55
CA TYR A 117 -0.08 3.72 15.26
C TYR A 117 0.63 3.01 16.43
N GLY A 118 -0.03 2.84 17.58
CA GLY A 118 0.52 2.17 18.78
C GLY A 118 0.90 0.70 18.58
N HIS A 119 0.45 0.07 17.49
CA HIS A 119 0.77 -1.33 17.13
C HIS A 119 1.81 -1.45 16.00
N LEU A 120 2.30 -0.33 15.46
CA LEU A 120 3.34 -0.40 14.45
C LEU A 120 4.70 -0.60 15.12
N PRO A 121 5.53 -1.53 14.63
CA PRO A 121 6.88 -1.69 15.15
C PRO A 121 7.62 -0.34 15.03
N ARG A 122 8.20 0.10 16.15
CA ARG A 122 9.15 1.20 16.17
C ARG A 122 10.43 0.66 15.53
N ASN A 123 10.68 1.06 14.28
CA ASN A 123 12.01 0.89 13.68
C ASN A 123 13.05 1.62 14.53
#